data_AF-A0A166VP39-F1
#
_entry.id   AF-A0A166VP39-F1
#
_cell.length_a   1.000
_cell.length_b   1.000
_cell.length_c   1.000
_cell.angle_alpha   90.00
_cell.angle_beta   90.00
_cell.angle_gamma   90.00
#
_symmetry.space_group_name_H-M   'P 1'
#
loop_
_entity.id
_entity.type
_entity.pdbx_description
1 polymer ?
#
loop_
_entity_poly.entity_id
_entity_poly.type
_entity_poly.pdbx_seq_one_letter_code
_entity_poly.pdbx_strand_id
1 'polypeptide(L)'
;MSSPVENAKTYFLHVHGGGVVSQIAGRTSENEVHIRPKNGSAGQQWTAELNHHNFGFRSQKNDNFLGSNGNGDIQATAAQLKAWETFSVDPVENGYRLSVNKDGTWKTVARPAEADYLHLSNSEYTPITFEQVKD
;
A
#
# COMPACT_ATOMS: atom_id res chain seq x y z
N MET A 1 -18.59 11.90 3.05
CA MET A 1 -17.22 12.10 3.54
C MET A 1 -16.29 12.03 2.34
N SER A 2 -15.36 12.96 2.20
CA SER A 2 -14.35 12.91 1.13
C SER A 2 -13.38 11.75 1.37
N SER A 3 -12.95 11.07 0.30
CA SER A 3 -11.87 10.07 0.37
C SER A 3 -10.60 10.72 0.94
N PRO A 4 -9.83 10.04 1.81
CA PRO A 4 -8.54 10.55 2.30
C PRO A 4 -7.45 10.55 1.24
N VAL A 5 -7.72 9.89 0.11
CA VAL A 5 -6.84 9.79 -1.04
C VAL A 5 -7.57 10.36 -2.26
N GLU A 6 -6.89 11.25 -2.95
CA GLU A 6 -7.32 11.82 -4.23
C GLU A 6 -6.62 11.14 -5.41
N ASN A 7 -7.35 10.97 -6.51
CA ASN A 7 -6.80 10.41 -7.75
C ASN A 7 -5.63 11.24 -8.29
N ALA A 8 -4.63 10.55 -8.84
CA ALA A 8 -3.41 11.11 -9.43
C ALA A 8 -2.54 11.94 -8.46
N LYS A 9 -2.77 11.85 -7.15
CA LYS A 9 -1.91 12.44 -6.13
C LYS A 9 -0.92 11.42 -5.58
N THR A 10 0.25 11.90 -5.20
CA THR A 10 1.35 11.08 -4.68
C THR A 10 1.45 11.22 -3.17
N TYR A 11 1.67 10.09 -2.49
CA TYR A 11 1.67 10.03 -1.03
C TYR A 11 2.85 9.19 -0.49
N PHE A 12 3.25 9.51 0.72
CA PHE A 12 3.87 8.55 1.63
C PHE A 12 2.76 7.82 2.41
N LEU A 13 2.82 6.49 2.43
CA LEU A 13 1.90 5.65 3.20
C LEU A 13 2.57 5.30 4.53
N HIS A 14 2.16 5.93 5.62
CA HIS A 14 2.72 5.71 6.96
C HIS A 14 1.99 4.56 7.64
N VAL A 15 2.75 3.55 8.08
CA VAL A 15 2.23 2.39 8.80
C VAL A 15 2.28 2.66 10.30
N HIS A 16 1.14 2.57 10.98
CA HIS A 16 1.07 2.82 12.42
C HIS A 16 2.04 1.94 13.21
N GLY A 17 2.76 2.55 14.17
CA GLY A 17 3.82 1.91 14.95
C GLY A 17 5.09 1.56 14.16
N GLY A 18 5.22 2.01 12.91
CA GLY A 18 6.32 1.68 12.00
C GLY A 18 6.88 2.89 11.24
N GLY A 19 7.26 2.67 9.98
CA GLY A 19 7.74 3.68 9.05
C GLY A 19 6.79 3.84 7.87
N VAL A 20 7.34 4.13 6.69
CA VAL A 20 6.57 4.26 5.45
C VAL A 20 6.71 3.03 4.56
N VAL A 21 5.65 2.71 3.81
CA VAL A 21 5.66 1.69 2.77
C VAL A 21 6.69 2.08 1.71
N SER A 22 7.69 1.23 1.53
CA SER A 22 8.88 1.50 0.74
C SER A 22 9.13 0.35 -0.21
N GLN A 23 9.03 0.60 -1.51
CA GLN A 23 9.57 -0.31 -2.50
C GLN A 23 11.10 -0.21 -2.51
N ILE A 24 11.74 -1.36 -2.36
CA ILE A 24 13.20 -1.48 -2.34
C ILE A 24 13.64 -2.43 -3.45
N ALA A 25 14.87 -2.21 -3.92
CA ALA A 25 15.52 -3.24 -4.73
C ALA A 25 15.92 -4.36 -3.77
N GLY A 26 15.28 -5.51 -3.88
CA GLY A 26 15.62 -6.70 -3.12
C GLY A 26 16.95 -7.29 -3.56
N ARG A 27 17.46 -8.28 -2.81
CA ARG A 27 18.66 -9.05 -3.20
C ARG A 27 18.43 -9.89 -4.47
N THR A 28 17.18 -10.21 -4.78
CA THR A 28 16.81 -11.10 -5.89
C THR A 28 15.70 -10.56 -6.80
N SER A 29 15.01 -9.47 -6.44
CA SER A 29 14.02 -8.83 -7.31
C SER A 29 13.80 -7.35 -6.96
N GLU A 30 13.53 -6.51 -7.95
CA GLU A 30 13.30 -5.06 -7.77
C GLU A 30 11.90 -4.70 -7.25
N ASN A 31 11.17 -5.63 -6.63
CA ASN A 31 9.73 -5.45 -6.36
C ASN A 31 9.32 -5.71 -4.91
N GLU A 32 10.30 -5.80 -4.00
CA GLU A 32 10.06 -5.98 -2.57
C GLU A 32 9.48 -4.72 -1.95
N VAL A 33 8.52 -4.89 -1.04
CA VAL A 33 7.90 -3.79 -0.28
C VAL A 33 8.17 -4.02 1.20
N HIS A 34 8.83 -3.03 1.81
CA HIS A 34 9.18 -3.03 3.22
C HIS A 34 8.72 -1.76 3.91
N ILE A 35 8.68 -1.79 5.23
CA ILE A 35 8.43 -0.65 6.10
C ILE A 35 9.80 -0.09 6.49
N ARG A 36 10.10 1.14 6.07
CA ARG A 36 11.39 1.79 6.34
C ARG A 36 11.18 3.19 6.93
N PRO A 37 12.17 3.74 7.66
CA PRO A 37 12.16 5.15 8.00
C PRO A 37 11.99 6.02 6.75
N LYS A 38 11.19 7.06 6.85
CA LYS A 38 10.97 7.99 5.74
C LYS A 38 12.27 8.72 5.40
N ASN A 39 12.63 8.72 4.12
CA ASN A 39 13.77 9.41 3.55
C ASN A 39 13.43 10.21 2.28
N GLY A 40 12.17 10.18 1.82
CA GLY A 40 11.71 10.96 0.68
C GLY A 40 12.06 10.38 -0.69
N SER A 41 12.71 9.22 -0.76
CA SER A 41 13.07 8.58 -2.03
C SER A 41 11.85 8.19 -2.86
N ALA A 42 12.01 8.10 -4.19
CA ALA A 42 10.95 7.68 -5.11
C ALA A 42 10.35 6.31 -4.75
N GLY A 43 11.14 5.40 -4.14
CA GLY A 43 10.65 4.11 -3.67
C GLY A 43 9.63 4.21 -2.51
N GLN A 44 9.51 5.37 -1.86
CA GLN A 44 8.55 5.61 -0.78
C GLN A 44 7.33 6.41 -1.23
N GLN A 45 7.30 6.82 -2.49
CA GLN A 45 6.26 7.68 -3.05
C GLN A 45 5.33 6.84 -3.91
N TRP A 46 4.04 6.93 -3.60
CA TRP A 46 3.00 6.12 -4.22
C TRP A 46 1.92 7.01 -4.80
N THR A 47 1.72 6.95 -6.12
CA THR A 47 0.64 7.66 -6.79
C THR A 47 -0.63 6.86 -6.69
N ALA A 48 -1.67 7.47 -6.15
CA ALA A 48 -2.99 6.87 -6.08
C ALA A 48 -3.68 6.94 -7.45
N GLU A 49 -4.13 5.79 -7.95
CA GLU A 49 -4.89 5.70 -9.19
C GLU A 49 -6.27 5.13 -8.90
N LEU A 50 -7.30 5.93 -9.14
CA LEU A 50 -8.69 5.55 -8.92
C LEU A 50 -9.13 4.53 -9.96
N ASN A 51 -9.66 3.41 -9.49
CA ASN A 51 -10.29 2.39 -10.32
C ASN A 51 -11.65 2.04 -9.67
N HIS A 52 -12.72 2.46 -10.34
CA HIS A 52 -14.08 2.49 -9.80
C HIS A 52 -14.18 3.28 -8.48
N HIS A 53 -14.29 2.57 -7.34
CA HIS A 53 -14.42 3.15 -6.00
C HIS A 53 -13.19 2.92 -5.12
N ASN A 54 -12.19 2.21 -5.63
CA ASN A 54 -10.99 1.83 -4.90
C ASN A 54 -9.74 2.45 -5.54
N PHE A 55 -8.61 2.38 -4.85
CA PHE A 55 -7.35 2.93 -5.32
C PHE A 55 -6.28 1.87 -5.54
N GLY A 56 -5.61 1.92 -6.67
CA GLY A 56 -4.27 1.37 -6.83
C GLY A 56 -3.23 2.36 -6.32
N PHE A 57 -2.07 1.86 -5.88
CA PHE A 57 -0.95 2.68 -5.45
C PHE A 57 0.28 2.35 -6.28
N ARG A 58 0.64 3.22 -7.23
CA ARG A 58 1.75 3.03 -8.17
C ARG A 58 3.05 3.59 -7.61
N SER A 59 4.10 2.78 -7.59
CA SER A 59 5.43 3.19 -7.16
C SER A 59 6.02 4.21 -8.14
N GLN A 60 6.56 5.31 -7.61
CA GLN A 60 7.32 6.29 -8.39
C GLN A 60 8.72 5.80 -8.80
N LYS A 61 9.16 4.62 -8.34
CA LYS A 61 10.50 4.08 -8.67
C LYS A 61 10.52 3.07 -9.81
N ASN A 62 9.53 2.17 -9.86
CA ASN A 62 9.50 1.05 -10.82
C ASN A 62 8.18 0.98 -11.61
N ASP A 63 7.30 1.96 -11.47
CA ASP A 63 6.00 2.05 -12.15
C ASP A 63 5.00 0.91 -11.87
N ASN A 64 5.32 0.00 -10.95
CA ASN A 64 4.42 -1.09 -10.56
C ASN A 64 3.49 -0.66 -9.43
N PHE A 65 2.30 -1.25 -9.40
CA PHE A 65 1.31 -1.09 -8.33
C PHE A 65 1.65 -1.97 -7.13
N LEU A 66 1.29 -1.49 -5.94
CA LEU A 66 1.09 -2.33 -4.76
C LEU A 66 0.05 -3.39 -5.09
N GLY A 67 0.40 -4.63 -4.80
CA GLY A 67 -0.48 -5.79 -4.87
C GLY A 67 -0.10 -6.79 -3.80
N SER A 68 -0.65 -8.00 -3.89
CA SER A 68 -0.22 -9.12 -3.05
C SER A 68 0.26 -10.28 -3.91
N ASN A 69 1.30 -10.97 -3.45
CA ASN A 69 1.75 -12.21 -4.09
C ASN A 69 0.81 -13.40 -3.75
N GLY A 70 1.11 -14.60 -4.26
CA GLY A 70 0.31 -15.81 -3.96
C GLY A 70 0.23 -16.17 -2.47
N ASN A 71 1.24 -15.79 -1.67
CA ASN A 71 1.30 -16.02 -0.23
C ASN A 71 0.55 -14.96 0.58
N GLY A 72 0.12 -13.87 -0.06
CA GLY A 72 -0.54 -12.75 0.60
C GLY A 72 0.41 -11.66 1.09
N ASP A 73 1.71 -11.75 0.83
CA ASP A 73 2.63 -10.64 1.15
C ASP A 73 2.39 -9.48 0.20
N ILE A 74 2.46 -8.26 0.72
CA ILE A 74 2.34 -7.05 -0.09
C ILE A 74 3.65 -6.82 -0.85
N GLN A 75 3.54 -6.59 -2.16
CA GLN A 75 4.67 -6.38 -3.07
C GLN A 75 4.33 -5.36 -4.15
N ALA A 76 5.33 -4.88 -4.88
CA ALA A 76 5.19 -3.90 -5.96
C ALA A 76 5.45 -4.55 -7.33
N THR A 77 4.69 -5.60 -7.66
CA THR A 77 4.91 -6.43 -8.86
C THR A 77 3.83 -6.25 -9.94
N ALA A 78 2.74 -5.55 -9.63
CA ALA A 78 1.60 -5.43 -10.52
C ALA A 78 1.88 -4.36 -11.60
N ALA A 79 2.12 -4.77 -12.84
CA ALA A 79 2.42 -3.84 -13.95
C ALA A 79 1.18 -3.11 -14.51
N GLN A 80 -0.01 -3.59 -14.18
CA GLN A 80 -1.29 -3.00 -14.59
C GLN A 80 -2.22 -3.01 -13.38
N LEU A 81 -3.13 -2.05 -13.29
CA LEU A 81 -4.10 -2.00 -12.21
C LEU A 81 -5.35 -2.81 -12.55
N LYS A 82 -5.47 -4.02 -11.99
CA LYS A 82 -6.68 -4.85 -12.06
C LYS A 82 -7.55 -4.60 -10.83
N ALA A 83 -8.83 -4.93 -10.92
CA ALA A 83 -9.77 -4.71 -9.82
C ALA A 83 -9.33 -5.36 -8.48
N TRP A 84 -8.68 -6.52 -8.52
CA TRP A 84 -8.16 -7.22 -7.33
C TRP A 84 -6.84 -6.64 -6.81
N GLU A 85 -6.22 -5.69 -7.51
CA GLU A 85 -5.03 -4.93 -7.06
C GLU A 85 -5.42 -3.55 -6.49
N THR A 86 -6.72 -3.31 -6.32
CA THR A 86 -7.24 -2.06 -5.76
C THR A 86 -7.61 -2.23 -4.29
N PHE A 87 -7.37 -1.17 -3.51
CA PHE A 87 -7.64 -1.12 -2.09
C PHE A 87 -8.84 -0.21 -1.80
N SER A 88 -9.81 -0.74 -1.04
CA SER A 88 -10.75 0.10 -0.29
C SER A 88 -10.00 0.80 0.83
N VAL A 89 -10.34 2.06 1.08
CA VAL A 89 -9.70 2.91 2.10
C VAL A 89 -10.76 3.38 3.09
N ASP A 90 -10.90 2.65 4.19
CA ASP A 90 -11.95 2.91 5.19
C ASP A 90 -11.38 3.64 6.41
N PRO A 91 -12.05 4.68 6.96
CA PRO A 91 -11.61 5.36 8.17
C PRO A 91 -11.68 4.42 9.38
N VAL A 92 -10.64 4.44 10.22
CA VAL A 92 -10.54 3.70 11.49
C VAL A 92 -9.88 4.59 12.55
N GLU A 93 -9.78 4.11 13.78
CA GLU A 93 -8.99 4.78 14.80
C GLU A 93 -7.52 4.90 14.33
N ASN A 94 -6.94 6.09 14.47
CA ASN A 94 -5.54 6.37 14.15
C ASN A 94 -5.13 6.19 12.67
N GLY A 95 -6.09 6.21 11.73
CA GLY A 95 -5.80 6.26 10.30
C GLY A 95 -6.86 5.59 9.43
N TYR A 96 -6.41 4.80 8.47
CA TYR A 96 -7.26 4.10 7.51
C TYR A 96 -6.92 2.63 7.44
N ARG A 97 -7.93 1.79 7.27
CA ARG A 97 -7.80 0.37 6.97
C ARG A 97 -7.80 0.19 5.46
N LEU A 98 -6.75 -0.42 4.93
CA LEU A 98 -6.72 -0.87 3.55
C LEU A 98 -7.27 -2.28 3.43
N SER A 99 -8.21 -2.47 2.52
CA SER A 99 -8.81 -3.79 2.25
C SER A 99 -8.79 -4.10 0.76
N VAL A 100 -8.46 -5.33 0.40
CA VAL A 100 -8.44 -5.80 -0.99
C VAL A 100 -9.42 -6.96 -1.15
N ASN A 101 -10.13 -7.01 -2.28
CA ASN A 101 -10.93 -8.17 -2.64
C ASN A 101 -10.06 -9.14 -3.44
N LYS A 102 -9.59 -10.20 -2.78
CA LYS A 102 -8.78 -11.25 -3.39
C LYS A 102 -9.60 -12.51 -3.51
N ASP A 103 -9.82 -12.97 -4.74
CA ASP A 103 -10.56 -14.19 -5.06
C ASP A 103 -11.96 -14.24 -4.42
N GLY A 104 -12.66 -13.11 -4.41
CA GLY A 104 -14.01 -12.97 -3.85
C GLY A 104 -14.04 -12.78 -2.32
N THR A 105 -12.89 -12.79 -1.66
CA THR A 105 -12.78 -12.59 -0.21
C THR A 105 -12.11 -11.25 0.10
N TRP A 106 -12.76 -10.45 0.93
CA TRP A 106 -12.15 -9.23 1.46
C TRP A 106 -11.10 -9.57 2.52
N LYS A 107 -9.90 -9.04 2.32
CA LYS A 107 -8.76 -9.16 3.24
C LYS A 107 -8.23 -7.78 3.57
N THR A 108 -7.63 -7.65 4.73
CA THR A 108 -7.09 -6.38 5.25
C THR A 108 -5.58 -6.39 5.21
N VAL A 109 -4.98 -5.21 4.98
CA VAL A 109 -3.52 -5.04 5.08
C VAL A 109 -3.14 -4.94 6.55
N ALA A 110 -2.21 -5.80 6.97
CA ALA A 110 -1.70 -5.84 8.33
C ALA A 110 -0.17 -5.89 8.34
N ARG A 111 0.38 -5.40 9.44
CA ARG A 111 1.78 -5.51 9.81
C ARG A 111 1.86 -6.43 11.03
N PRO A 112 2.51 -7.60 10.90
CA PRO A 112 2.84 -8.42 12.06
C PRO A 112 3.67 -7.64 13.07
N ALA A 113 3.56 -7.97 14.37
CA ALA A 113 4.28 -7.26 15.42
C ALA A 113 5.79 -7.19 15.11
N GLU A 114 6.34 -5.98 15.14
CA GLU A 114 7.75 -5.66 14.89
C GLU A 114 8.29 -6.02 13.48
N ALA A 115 7.47 -6.55 12.57
CA ALA A 115 7.90 -6.89 11.22
C ALA A 115 8.19 -5.64 10.37
N ASP A 116 9.05 -5.79 9.37
CA ASP A 116 9.33 -4.75 8.36
C ASP A 116 8.58 -4.99 7.05
N TYR A 117 7.57 -5.84 7.02
CA TYR A 117 6.75 -6.14 5.84
C TYR A 117 5.25 -6.04 6.16
N LEU A 118 4.44 -6.00 5.11
CA LEU A 118 2.97 -6.03 5.17
C LEU A 118 2.45 -7.32 4.53
N HIS A 119 1.32 -7.81 5.03
CA HIS A 119 0.63 -8.96 4.46
C HIS A 119 -0.90 -8.76 4.47
N LEU A 120 -1.59 -9.65 3.75
CA LEU A 120 -3.04 -9.76 3.82
C LEU A 120 -3.46 -10.65 4.99
N SER A 121 -4.35 -10.13 5.83
CA SER A 121 -4.95 -10.82 6.97
C SER A 121 -6.47 -10.95 6.81
N ASN A 122 -7.05 -11.94 7.50
CA ASN A 122 -8.50 -12.14 7.55
C ASN A 122 -9.15 -11.47 8.77
N SER A 123 -8.37 -11.10 9.79
CA SER A 123 -8.88 -10.66 11.10
C SER A 123 -8.17 -9.44 11.66
N GLU A 124 -6.98 -9.12 11.15
CA GLU A 124 -6.14 -8.05 11.66
C GLU A 124 -5.96 -6.96 10.62
N TYR A 125 -5.75 -5.74 11.06
CA TYR A 125 -5.36 -4.64 10.19
C TYR A 125 -4.37 -3.75 10.93
N THR A 126 -3.57 -3.02 10.16
CA THR A 126 -2.72 -1.95 10.71
C THR A 126 -3.17 -0.63 10.12
N PRO A 127 -3.52 0.38 10.95
CA PRO A 127 -3.86 1.70 10.45
C PRO A 127 -2.74 2.28 9.58
N ILE A 128 -3.11 2.84 8.44
CA ILE A 128 -2.23 3.54 7.52
C ILE A 128 -2.70 4.99 7.40
N THR A 129 -1.79 5.95 7.47
CA THR A 129 -2.07 7.36 7.17
C THR A 129 -1.38 7.80 5.89
N PHE A 130 -1.95 8.79 5.23
CA PHE A 130 -1.48 9.30 3.95
C PHE A 130 -0.90 10.70 4.15
N GLU A 131 0.37 10.88 3.80
CA GLU A 131 1.01 12.19 3.72
C GLU A 131 1.23 12.54 2.26
N GLN A 132 0.50 13.53 1.74
CA GLN A 132 0.64 13.95 0.35
C GLN A 132 2.04 14.56 0.12
N VAL A 133 2.72 14.11 -0.93
CA VAL A 133 3.92 14.77 -1.44
C VAL A 133 3.50 16.11 -2.04
N LYS A 134 4.04 17.20 -1.51
CA LYS A 134 3.80 18.54 -2.07
C LYS A 134 4.71 18.72 -3.27
N ASP A 135 4.12 19.15 -4.38
CA ASP A 135 4.82 19.61 -5.58
C ASP A 135 5.58 20.92 -5.30
#